data_AF-A0A944RMA0-F1
#
_entry.id   AF-A0A944RMA0-F1
#
_cell.length_a   1.000
_cell.length_b   1.000
_cell.length_c   1.000
_cell.angle_alpha   90.00
_cell.angle_beta   90.00
_cell.angle_gamma   90.00
#
_symmetry.space_group_name_H-M   'P 1'
#
loop_
_entity.id
_entity.type
_entity.pdbx_description
1 polymer ?
#
loop_
_entity_poly.entity_id
_entity_poly.type
_entity_poly.pdbx_seq_one_letter_code
_entity_poly.pdbx_strand_id
1 'polypeptide(L)'
;MGKPTGFMEFERVERTYAPVENRVEGYGEFVQPLADDELMRQGARCMDCGIPFCHGGCPVDNIIPEWNDLVFQGDMRGALDV
;
A
#
# COMPACT_ATOMS: atom_id res chain seq x y z
N MET A 1 6.47 -13.54 0.50
CA MET A 1 6.22 -12.12 0.23
C MET A 1 4.78 -11.96 -0.21
N GLY A 2 3.97 -11.26 0.58
CA GLY A 2 2.52 -11.21 0.41
C GLY A 2 1.86 -12.59 0.51
N LYS A 3 0.61 -12.67 0.02
CA LYS A 3 -0.09 -13.94 -0.19
C LYS A 3 0.01 -14.30 -1.68
N PRO A 4 0.53 -15.47 -2.08
CA PRO A 4 0.73 -15.81 -3.50
C PRO A 4 -0.52 -15.66 -4.37
N THR A 5 -1.72 -15.84 -3.80
CA THR A 5 -3.01 -15.69 -4.47
C THR A 5 -3.76 -14.42 -4.05
N GLY A 6 -3.15 -13.57 -3.22
CA GLY A 6 -3.80 -12.40 -2.63
C GLY A 6 -4.32 -11.40 -3.67
N PHE A 7 -3.63 -11.25 -4.79
CA PHE A 7 -4.07 -10.38 -5.89
C PHE A 7 -5.35 -10.87 -6.60
N MET A 8 -5.69 -12.15 -6.47
CA MET A 8 -6.93 -12.76 -6.98
C MET A 8 -8.05 -12.79 -5.94
N GLU A 9 -7.71 -12.81 -4.66
CA GLU A 9 -8.67 -12.97 -3.57
C GLU A 9 -9.17 -11.65 -2.98
N PHE A 10 -8.32 -10.63 -2.95
CA PHE A 10 -8.66 -9.31 -2.44
C PHE A 10 -8.78 -8.35 -3.61
N GLU A 11 -9.86 -7.58 -3.73
CA GLU A 11 -9.92 -6.53 -4.75
C GLU A 11 -8.99 -5.36 -4.41
N ARG A 12 -8.59 -4.59 -5.44
CA ARG A 12 -7.84 -3.35 -5.19
C ARG A 12 -8.77 -2.32 -4.57
N VAL A 13 -8.39 -1.79 -3.41
CA VAL A 13 -9.14 -0.72 -2.73
C VAL A 13 -8.32 0.56 -2.77
N GLU A 14 -8.94 1.63 -3.25
CA GLU A 14 -8.35 2.95 -3.28
C GLU A 14 -8.73 3.76 -2.03
N ARG A 15 -7.86 4.69 -1.66
CA ARG A 15 -8.18 5.67 -0.61
C ARG A 15 -9.36 6.53 -1.05
N THR A 16 -10.18 6.93 -0.09
CA THR A 16 -11.27 7.87 -0.35
C THR A 16 -10.82 9.30 -0.05
N TYR A 17 -11.68 10.26 -0.39
CA TYR A 17 -11.40 11.67 -0.21
C TYR A 17 -12.55 12.31 0.57
N ALA A 18 -12.25 13.34 1.36
CA ALA A 18 -13.29 14.21 1.89
C ALA A 18 -14.12 14.85 0.74
N PRO A 19 -15.41 15.18 0.99
CA PRO A 19 -16.26 15.84 0.00
C PRO A 19 -15.62 17.09 -0.59
N VAL A 20 -15.97 17.40 -1.84
CA VAL A 20 -15.37 18.52 -2.58
C VAL A 20 -15.64 19.84 -1.87
N GLU A 21 -16.84 19.98 -1.31
CA GLU A 21 -17.31 21.16 -0.60
C GLU A 21 -16.42 21.45 0.60
N ASN A 22 -15.95 20.42 1.30
CA ASN A 22 -15.09 20.57 2.48
C ASN A 22 -13.64 20.87 2.10
N ARG A 23 -13.11 20.25 1.03
CA ARG A 23 -11.69 20.39 0.67
C ARG A 23 -11.35 21.71 -0.02
N VAL A 24 -12.34 22.48 -0.50
CA VAL A 24 -12.12 23.82 -1.07
C VAL A 24 -12.12 24.93 -0.03
N GLU A 25 -12.51 24.64 1.21
CA GLU A 25 -12.53 25.61 2.31
C GLU A 25 -11.15 25.86 2.92
N GLY A 26 -10.13 25.08 2.56
CA GLY A 26 -8.78 25.23 3.08
C GLY A 26 -7.72 24.42 2.34
N TYR A 27 -6.55 24.31 2.98
CA TYR A 27 -5.36 23.63 2.43
C TYR A 27 -4.95 22.39 3.24
N GLY A 28 -5.85 21.87 4.08
CA GLY A 28 -5.60 20.66 4.85
C GLY A 28 -5.60 19.39 3.97
N GLU A 29 -5.01 18.32 4.50
CA GLU A 29 -5.08 16.99 3.88
C GLU A 29 -6.54 16.51 3.81
N PHE A 30 -6.92 15.93 2.68
CA PHE A 30 -8.29 15.47 2.41
C PHE A 30 -8.35 14.01 1.98
N VAL A 31 -7.21 13.37 1.74
CA VAL A 31 -7.11 11.92 1.50
C VAL A 31 -7.37 11.20 2.81
N GLN A 32 -8.36 10.32 2.80
CA GLN A 32 -8.68 9.46 3.94
C GLN A 32 -7.86 8.17 3.81
N PRO A 33 -6.99 7.85 4.79
CA PRO A 33 -6.22 6.60 4.75
C PRO A 33 -7.16 5.39 4.87
N LEU A 34 -6.71 4.27 4.34
CA LEU A 34 -7.35 2.97 4.61
C LEU A 34 -7.11 2.58 6.08
N ALA A 35 -8.03 1.81 6.65
CA ALA A 35 -7.82 1.18 7.94
C ALA A 35 -6.65 0.16 7.84
N ASP A 36 -5.98 -0.07 8.97
CA ASP A 36 -4.78 -0.92 9.01
C ASP A 36 -5.04 -2.34 8.49
N ASP A 37 -6.20 -2.93 8.80
CA ASP A 37 -6.58 -4.25 8.31
C ASP A 37 -6.74 -4.29 6.79
N GLU A 38 -7.24 -3.22 6.19
CA GLU A 38 -7.34 -3.08 4.74
C GLU A 38 -5.96 -2.82 4.12
N LEU A 39 -5.10 -2.02 4.76
CA LEU A 39 -3.70 -1.86 4.32
C LEU A 39 -2.95 -3.19 4.30
N MET A 40 -3.12 -4.02 5.34
CA MET A 40 -2.56 -5.37 5.40
C MET A 40 -3.06 -6.23 4.23
N ARG A 41 -4.36 -6.18 3.91
CA ARG A 41 -4.94 -6.90 2.75
C ARG A 41 -4.39 -6.38 1.43
N GLN A 42 -4.21 -5.08 1.28
CA GLN A 42 -3.63 -4.50 0.07
C GLN A 42 -2.14 -4.88 -0.06
N GLY A 43 -1.37 -4.92 1.03
CA GLY A 43 0.00 -5.45 1.06
C GLY A 43 0.07 -6.93 0.65
N ALA A 44 -0.94 -7.72 1.02
CA ALA A 44 -1.06 -9.13 0.65
C ALA A 44 -1.21 -9.36 -0.87
N ARG A 45 -1.58 -8.32 -1.65
CA ARG A 45 -1.73 -8.40 -3.11
C ARG A 45 -0.39 -8.37 -3.86
N CYS A 46 0.74 -8.14 -3.18
CA CYS A 46 2.05 -8.29 -3.82
C CYS A 46 2.20 -9.71 -4.38
N MET A 47 2.58 -9.83 -5.66
CA MET A 47 2.58 -11.11 -6.37
C MET A 47 3.88 -11.90 -6.24
N ASP A 48 4.89 -11.37 -5.56
CA ASP A 48 6.25 -11.95 -5.50
C ASP A 48 6.76 -12.37 -6.90
N CYS A 49 6.76 -11.40 -7.83
CA CYS A 49 6.88 -11.65 -9.27
C CYS A 49 8.21 -12.29 -9.73
N GLY A 50 9.18 -12.49 -8.83
CA GLY A 50 10.56 -12.91 -9.14
C GLY A 50 11.42 -11.82 -9.80
N ILE A 51 10.88 -11.08 -10.77
CA ILE A 51 11.50 -9.90 -11.37
C ILE A 51 10.66 -8.67 -10.98
N PRO A 52 11.06 -7.91 -9.94
CA PRO A 52 10.26 -6.81 -9.43
C PRO A 52 10.40 -5.56 -10.31
N PHE A 53 9.54 -5.42 -11.32
CA PHE A 53 9.48 -4.21 -12.16
C PHE A 53 9.24 -2.94 -11.35
N CYS A 54 8.58 -3.06 -10.18
CA CYS A 54 8.38 -1.95 -9.27
C CYS A 54 9.70 -1.34 -8.75
N HIS A 55 10.77 -2.12 -8.55
CA HIS A 55 12.08 -1.58 -8.18
C HIS A 55 12.63 -0.68 -9.27
N GLY A 56 12.69 -1.19 -10.52
CA GLY A 56 13.18 -0.39 -11.65
C GLY A 56 12.27 0.77 -12.04
N GLY A 57 10.99 0.75 -11.64
CA GLY A 57 10.06 1.87 -11.81
C GLY A 57 10.23 2.97 -10.77
N CYS A 58 10.91 2.68 -9.65
CA CYS A 58 11.16 3.65 -8.60
C CYS A 58 12.52 4.32 -8.83
N PRO A 59 12.60 5.65 -9.02
CA PRO A 59 13.86 6.34 -9.31
C PRO A 59 14.83 6.39 -8.13
N VAL A 60 14.42 5.92 -6.94
CA VAL A 60 15.22 5.89 -5.71
C VAL A 60 15.41 4.47 -5.19
N ASP A 61 15.16 3.46 -6.03
CA ASP A 61 15.47 2.04 -5.76
C ASP A 61 14.85 1.49 -4.46
N ASN A 62 13.63 1.91 -4.13
CA ASN A 62 12.89 1.39 -2.99
C ASN A 62 12.65 -0.13 -3.09
N ILE A 63 12.76 -0.83 -1.96
CA ILE A 63 12.49 -2.26 -1.81
C ILE A 63 10.99 -2.53 -1.53
N ILE A 64 10.18 -2.19 -2.53
CA ILE A 64 8.71 -2.16 -2.45
C ILE A 64 8.08 -3.50 -2.03
N PRO A 65 8.48 -4.65 -2.59
CA PRO A 65 7.92 -5.94 -2.22
C PRO A 65 8.22 -6.32 -0.76
N GLU A 66 9.37 -5.94 -0.22
CA GLU A 66 9.80 -6.20 1.17
C GLU A 66 8.91 -5.47 2.17
N TRP A 67 8.73 -4.15 2.02
CA TRP A 67 7.84 -3.42 2.93
C TRP A 67 6.38 -3.84 2.78
N ASN A 68 5.95 -4.31 1.60
CA ASN A 68 4.58 -4.79 1.39
C ASN A 68 4.33 -6.10 2.15
N ASP A 69 5.33 -6.97 2.22
CA ASP A 69 5.27 -8.19 3.03
C ASP A 69 5.21 -7.88 4.53
N LEU A 70 6.01 -6.91 4.99
CA LEU A 70 6.00 -6.45 6.38
C LEU A 70 4.65 -5.81 6.75
N VAL A 71 4.10 -4.96 5.88
CA VAL A 71 2.75 -4.41 6.04
C VAL A 71 1.71 -5.53 6.11
N PHE A 72 1.79 -6.55 5.24
CA PHE A 72 0.87 -7.69 5.29
C PHE A 72 0.97 -8.47 6.62
N GLN A 73 2.17 -8.60 7.18
CA GLN A 73 2.41 -9.22 8.49
C GLN A 73 2.00 -8.34 9.68
N GLY A 74 1.63 -7.08 9.43
CA GLY A 74 1.29 -6.10 10.46
C GLY A 74 2.50 -5.44 11.12
N ASP A 75 3.71 -5.65 10.60
CA ASP A 75 4.94 -5.01 11.09
C ASP A 75 5.15 -3.64 10.43
N MET A 76 4.33 -2.67 10.85
CA MET A 76 4.39 -1.31 10.31
C MET A 76 5.71 -0.60 10.62
N ARG A 77 6.37 -0.97 11.73
CA ARG A 77 7.63 -0.36 12.12
C ARG A 77 8.76 -0.90 11.25
N GLY A 78 8.84 -2.22 11.09
CA GLY A 78 9.79 -2.85 10.18
C GLY A 78 9.62 -2.33 8.75
N ALA A 79 8.38 -2.21 8.27
CA ALA A 79 8.09 -1.68 6.93
C ALA A 79 8.59 -0.24 6.70
N LEU A 80 8.70 0.57 7.75
CA LEU A 80 9.19 1.95 7.67
C LEU A 80 10.73 2.03 7.70
N ASP A 81 11.37 1.07 8.37
CA ASP A 81 12.82 1.08 8.59
C ASP A 81 13.60 0.44 7.42
N VAL A 82 12.89 -0.13 6.42
CA VAL A 82 13.45 -0.76 5.20
C VAL A 82 13.43 0.15 3.98
#